data_AF-A0A7R9G648-F1
#
_entry.id   AF-A0A7R9G648-F1
#
_cell.length_a   1.000
_cell.length_b   1.000
_cell.length_c   1.000
_cell.angle_alpha   90.00
_cell.angle_beta   90.00
_cell.angle_gamma   90.00
#
_symmetry.space_group_name_H-M   'P 1'
#
loop_
_entity.id
_entity.type
_entity.pdbx_description
1 polymer ?
#
loop_
_entity_poly.entity_id
_entity_poly.type
_entity_poly.pdbx_seq_one_letter_code
_entity_poly.pdbx_strand_id
1 'polypeptide(L)'
;VSLKVWVLAHKTKLAKYQDCLRGQVTLESGLVDVLPEYLLSLLGAGTLKKPDDEAARMCLRDTYLALRLSSNPSYYLCKAKRRSYVLSVLAMWADAAVKTLANAGCVNVDQPQGLIQITDLGRSMLSNQLCHITVNTLSRKLGADMTLEQVVRVLVLAREFQELLPFRQTEKMFASSQSKELPWRLPDERELPQTARKALLLLQVHLLRLQMPESLFTCAEMRFMLVTANSVLQVFIG
;
A
#
# COMPACT_ATOMS: atom_id res chain seq x y z
N VAL A 1 -37.72 -20.12 -11.91
CA VAL A 1 -36.45 -20.74 -12.33
C VAL A 1 -35.54 -20.82 -11.11
N SER A 2 -35.26 -22.02 -10.60
CA SER A 2 -34.35 -22.22 -9.46
C SER A 2 -32.90 -22.22 -9.97
N LEU A 3 -32.20 -21.11 -9.76
CA LEU A 3 -30.77 -20.99 -10.05
C LEU A 3 -29.98 -21.87 -9.06
N LYS A 4 -29.17 -22.78 -9.58
CA LYS A 4 -28.23 -23.59 -8.80
C LYS A 4 -26.82 -23.10 -9.06
N VAL A 5 -26.07 -22.81 -8.00
CA VAL A 5 -24.67 -22.38 -8.06
C VAL A 5 -23.81 -23.42 -7.35
N TRP A 6 -22.73 -23.85 -8.00
CA TRP A 6 -21.76 -24.78 -7.43
C TRP A 6 -20.47 -24.03 -7.10
N VAL A 7 -20.02 -24.14 -5.85
CA VAL A 7 -18.77 -23.53 -5.38
C VAL A 7 -17.77 -24.65 -5.08
N LEU A 8 -16.72 -24.76 -5.89
CA LEU A 8 -15.61 -25.69 -5.66
C LEU A 8 -14.56 -24.99 -4.80
N ALA A 9 -14.32 -25.52 -3.60
CA ALA A 9 -13.39 -24.94 -2.63
C ALA A 9 -12.66 -26.01 -1.83
N HIS A 10 -11.47 -25.68 -1.36
CA HIS A 10 -10.77 -26.52 -0.40
C HIS A 10 -11.58 -26.62 0.91
N LYS A 11 -11.59 -27.81 1.54
CA LYS A 11 -12.40 -28.10 2.73
C LYS A 11 -12.20 -27.08 3.86
N THR A 12 -10.98 -26.56 4.03
CA THR A 12 -10.65 -25.55 5.05
C THR A 12 -11.31 -24.19 4.85
N LYS A 13 -11.78 -23.87 3.63
CA LYS A 13 -12.43 -22.59 3.31
C LYS A 13 -13.96 -22.70 3.26
N LEU A 14 -14.50 -23.92 3.36
CA LEU A 14 -15.93 -24.18 3.19
C LEU A 14 -16.78 -23.41 4.20
N ALA A 15 -16.40 -23.42 5.48
CA ALA A 15 -17.12 -22.70 6.53
C ALA A 15 -17.19 -21.19 6.24
N LYS A 16 -16.04 -20.58 5.91
CA LYS A 16 -15.98 -19.16 5.53
C LYS A 16 -16.91 -18.84 4.36
N TYR A 17 -16.91 -19.66 3.32
CA TYR A 17 -17.80 -19.42 2.16
C TYR A 17 -19.27 -19.62 2.50
N GLN A 18 -19.61 -20.59 3.36
CA GLN A 18 -20.98 -20.76 3.85
C GLN A 18 -21.46 -19.53 4.63
N ASP A 19 -20.61 -18.98 5.50
CA ASP A 19 -20.93 -17.76 6.25
C ASP A 19 -21.11 -16.56 5.31
N CYS A 20 -20.24 -16.41 4.30
CA CYS A 20 -20.39 -15.38 3.26
C CYS A 20 -21.74 -15.50 2.52
N LEU A 21 -22.07 -16.70 2.06
CA LEU A 21 -23.29 -16.97 1.29
C LEU A 21 -24.57 -16.77 2.12
N ARG A 22 -24.47 -16.93 3.44
CA ARG A 22 -25.57 -16.67 4.39
C ARG A 22 -25.62 -15.21 4.86
N GLY A 23 -24.70 -14.35 4.42
CA GLY A 23 -24.60 -12.97 4.90
C GLY A 23 -24.19 -12.86 6.37
N GLN A 24 -23.53 -13.88 6.92
CA GLN A 24 -23.12 -13.95 8.34
C GLN A 24 -21.73 -13.36 8.59
N VAL A 25 -21.08 -12.82 7.56
CA VAL A 25 -19.76 -12.20 7.69
C VAL A 25 -19.91 -10.78 8.21
N THR A 26 -19.22 -10.50 9.32
CA THR A 26 -19.09 -9.15 9.84
C THR A 26 -18.02 -8.40 9.04
N LEU A 27 -18.39 -7.26 8.47
CA LEU A 27 -17.44 -6.35 7.83
C LEU A 27 -16.80 -5.45 8.88
N GLU A 28 -15.47 -5.29 8.79
CA GLU A 28 -14.66 -4.43 9.64
C GLU A 28 -14.00 -3.34 8.81
N SER A 29 -13.56 -2.26 9.44
CA SER A 29 -12.91 -1.15 8.74
C SER A 29 -11.41 -1.43 8.54
N GLY A 30 -10.95 -1.35 7.30
CA GLY A 30 -9.51 -1.36 6.95
C GLY A 30 -8.84 0.02 7.02
N LEU A 31 -9.55 1.08 7.47
CA LEU A 31 -9.03 2.44 7.45
C LEU A 31 -7.76 2.63 8.31
N VAL A 32 -7.58 1.80 9.35
CA VAL A 32 -6.39 1.85 10.21
C VAL A 32 -5.10 1.64 9.41
N ASP A 33 -5.13 0.75 8.41
CA ASP A 33 -3.95 0.37 7.63
C ASP A 33 -3.48 1.47 6.66
N VAL A 34 -4.41 2.37 6.27
CA VAL A 34 -4.19 3.46 5.30
C VAL A 34 -4.45 4.84 5.92
N LEU A 35 -4.37 4.91 7.25
CA LEU A 35 -4.66 6.13 8.00
C LEU A 35 -3.72 7.30 7.63
N PRO A 36 -2.40 7.09 7.43
CA PRO A 36 -1.50 8.15 6.98
C PRO A 36 -1.93 8.78 5.65
N GLU A 37 -2.25 7.96 4.65
CA GLU A 37 -2.73 8.40 3.33
C GLU A 37 -4.04 9.19 3.46
N TYR A 38 -4.97 8.69 4.28
CA TYR A 38 -6.24 9.36 4.54
C TYR A 38 -6.04 10.75 5.17
N LEU A 39 -5.21 10.86 6.22
CA LEU A 39 -4.93 12.15 6.85
C LEU A 39 -4.21 13.11 5.92
N LEU A 40 -3.25 12.61 5.14
CA LEU A 40 -2.57 13.43 4.14
C LEU A 40 -3.55 13.99 3.12
N SER A 41 -4.55 13.21 2.70
CA SER A 41 -5.60 13.67 1.78
C SER A 41 -6.45 14.80 2.39
N LEU A 42 -6.76 14.73 3.69
CA LEU A 42 -7.48 15.79 4.41
C LEU A 42 -6.64 17.06 4.55
N LEU A 43 -5.33 16.93 4.77
CA LEU A 43 -4.39 18.06 4.78
C LEU A 43 -4.32 18.71 3.39
N GLY A 44 -4.21 17.90 2.33
CA GLY A 44 -4.19 18.36 0.95
C GLY A 44 -5.48 19.09 0.54
N ALA A 45 -6.64 18.64 1.05
CA ALA A 45 -7.93 19.31 0.86
C ALA A 45 -8.11 20.57 1.72
N GLY A 46 -7.22 20.82 2.69
CA GLY A 46 -7.33 21.94 3.63
C GLY A 46 -8.35 21.73 4.76
N THR A 47 -8.92 20.52 4.87
CA THR A 47 -9.88 20.14 5.92
C THR A 47 -9.19 19.98 7.27
N LEU A 48 -7.95 19.50 7.28
CA LEU A 48 -7.13 19.36 8.48
C LEU A 48 -6.03 20.44 8.49
N LYS A 49 -5.77 21.03 9.67
CA LYS A 49 -4.67 22.00 9.86
C LYS A 49 -3.76 21.68 11.05
N LYS A 50 -4.29 21.07 12.11
CA LYS A 50 -3.51 20.68 13.31
C LYS A 50 -3.80 19.22 13.70
N PRO A 51 -2.88 18.49 14.38
CA PRO A 51 -3.13 17.12 14.84
C PRO A 51 -4.14 17.09 15.99
N ASP A 52 -4.00 18.02 16.95
CA ASP A 52 -4.91 18.24 18.07
C ASP A 52 -6.21 18.94 17.68
N ASP A 53 -6.43 19.18 16.38
CA ASP A 53 -7.64 19.86 15.92
C ASP A 53 -8.86 18.98 16.20
N GLU A 54 -9.91 19.60 16.73
CA GLU A 54 -11.24 19.00 16.79
C GLU A 54 -11.64 18.52 15.38
N ALA A 55 -11.17 19.18 14.32
CA ALA A 55 -11.35 18.74 12.93
C ALA A 55 -10.83 17.32 12.65
N ALA A 56 -9.63 16.94 13.11
CA ALA A 56 -9.11 15.57 12.92
C ALA A 56 -10.01 14.54 13.63
N ARG A 57 -10.43 14.87 14.85
CA ARG A 57 -11.33 14.04 15.66
C ARG A 57 -12.70 13.91 15.02
N MET A 58 -13.25 15.00 14.50
CA MET A 58 -14.53 15.05 13.78
C MET A 58 -14.46 14.21 12.50
N CYS A 59 -13.42 14.38 11.69
CA CYS A 59 -13.25 13.60 10.45
C CYS A 59 -13.18 12.10 10.73
N LEU A 60 -12.41 11.66 11.74
CA LEU A 60 -12.31 10.25 12.08
C LEU A 60 -13.56 9.70 12.79
N ARG A 61 -14.24 10.52 13.60
CA ARG A 61 -15.47 10.13 14.30
C ARG A 61 -16.59 9.76 13.34
N ASP A 62 -16.65 10.41 12.19
CA ASP A 62 -17.73 10.22 11.22
C ASP A 62 -17.42 9.10 10.20
N THR A 63 -16.35 8.33 10.43
CA THR A 63 -15.96 7.18 9.59
C THR A 63 -16.61 5.86 10.04
N TYR A 64 -16.64 4.88 9.13
CA TYR A 64 -17.00 3.50 9.44
C TYR A 64 -16.09 2.88 10.52
N LEU A 65 -14.83 3.32 10.62
CA LEU A 65 -13.90 2.88 11.65
C LEU A 65 -14.40 3.21 13.05
N ALA A 66 -14.90 4.43 13.28
CA ALA A 66 -15.41 4.83 14.59
C ALA A 66 -16.63 4.01 15.02
N LEU A 67 -17.52 3.69 14.07
CA LEU A 67 -18.67 2.81 14.29
C LEU A 67 -18.21 1.40 14.69
N ARG A 68 -17.29 0.81 13.92
CA ARG A 68 -16.79 -0.55 14.18
C ARG A 68 -15.94 -0.66 15.43
N LEU A 69 -15.10 0.33 15.73
CA LEU A 69 -14.31 0.39 16.95
C LEU A 69 -15.21 0.39 18.20
N SER A 70 -16.36 1.07 18.13
CA SER A 70 -17.35 1.07 19.22
C SER A 70 -18.04 -0.30 19.37
N SER A 71 -18.37 -0.96 18.26
CA SER A 71 -19.09 -2.25 18.26
C SER A 71 -18.21 -3.45 18.58
N ASN A 72 -16.97 -3.47 18.09
CA ASN A 72 -16.05 -4.60 18.21
C ASN A 72 -14.60 -4.14 18.49
N PRO A 73 -14.34 -3.53 19.66
CA PRO A 73 -13.02 -2.97 19.98
C PRO A 73 -11.91 -4.04 19.99
N SER A 74 -12.23 -5.28 20.35
CA SER A 74 -11.27 -6.38 20.41
C SER A 74 -10.66 -6.71 19.04
N TYR A 75 -11.40 -6.51 17.94
CA TYR A 75 -10.87 -6.67 16.58
C TYR A 75 -9.69 -5.73 16.32
N TYR A 76 -9.78 -4.50 16.83
CA TYR A 76 -8.75 -3.46 16.74
C TYR A 76 -7.76 -3.51 17.92
N LEU A 77 -7.68 -4.64 18.63
CA LEU A 77 -6.82 -4.84 19.79
C LEU A 77 -7.06 -3.82 20.94
N CYS A 78 -8.25 -3.24 20.99
CA CYS A 78 -8.67 -2.26 21.98
C CYS A 78 -9.57 -2.88 23.05
N LYS A 79 -9.58 -2.32 24.27
CA LYS A 79 -10.27 -2.93 25.43
C LYS A 79 -11.61 -2.29 25.82
N ALA A 80 -11.90 -1.06 25.42
CA ALA A 80 -13.00 -0.30 26.03
C ALA A 80 -14.14 0.08 25.06
N LYS A 81 -15.38 -0.02 25.58
CA LYS A 81 -16.66 0.19 24.86
C LYS A 81 -17.26 1.60 25.07
N ARG A 82 -16.64 2.46 25.87
CA ARG A 82 -17.17 3.81 26.16
C ARG A 82 -16.85 4.78 25.03
N ARG A 83 -17.80 5.66 24.68
CA ARG A 83 -17.65 6.64 23.60
C ARG A 83 -16.45 7.58 23.78
N SER A 84 -16.17 8.03 25.01
CA SER A 84 -15.00 8.87 25.32
C SER A 84 -13.67 8.15 25.04
N TYR A 85 -13.62 6.84 25.24
CA TYR A 85 -12.45 6.03 24.93
C TYR A 85 -12.22 5.91 23.42
N VAL A 86 -13.29 5.72 22.63
CA VAL A 86 -13.21 5.65 21.16
C VAL A 86 -12.56 6.90 20.58
N LEU A 87 -13.00 8.10 21.01
CA LEU A 87 -12.39 9.35 20.56
C LEU A 87 -10.91 9.47 20.96
N SER A 88 -10.55 9.02 22.16
CA SER A 88 -9.14 9.02 22.60
C SER A 88 -8.26 8.08 21.78
N VAL A 89 -8.78 6.91 21.38
CA VAL A 89 -8.07 5.96 20.52
C VAL A 89 -7.89 6.52 19.12
N LEU A 90 -8.95 7.14 18.55
CA LEU A 90 -8.87 7.77 17.23
C LEU A 90 -7.85 8.91 17.21
N ALA A 91 -7.82 9.75 18.25
CA ALA A 91 -6.82 10.81 18.38
C ALA A 91 -5.39 10.23 18.46
N MET A 92 -5.18 9.21 19.29
CA MET A 92 -3.88 8.52 19.40
C MET A 92 -3.40 7.95 18.05
N TRP A 93 -4.30 7.34 17.28
CA TRP A 93 -3.98 6.83 15.94
C TRP A 93 -3.70 7.97 14.94
N ALA A 94 -4.42 9.08 15.04
CA ALA A 94 -4.16 10.25 14.20
C ALA A 94 -2.76 10.81 14.47
N ASP A 95 -2.39 10.99 15.74
CA ASP A 95 -1.05 11.44 16.12
C ASP A 95 0.04 10.48 15.63
N ALA A 96 -0.19 9.18 15.76
CA ALA A 96 0.74 8.17 15.26
C ALA A 96 0.89 8.24 13.73
N ALA A 97 -0.21 8.42 13.00
CA ALA A 97 -0.19 8.56 11.54
C ALA A 97 0.51 9.84 11.09
N VAL A 98 0.30 10.98 11.77
CA VAL A 98 1.02 12.23 11.50
C VAL A 98 2.52 12.06 11.74
N LYS A 99 2.92 11.38 12.83
CA LYS A 99 4.34 11.05 13.08
C LYS A 99 4.91 10.17 11.98
N THR A 100 4.16 9.19 11.49
CA THR A 100 4.57 8.35 10.36
C THR A 100 4.79 9.18 9.10
N LEU A 101 3.89 10.10 8.76
CA LEU A 101 4.05 11.02 7.63
C LEU A 101 5.24 11.95 7.80
N ALA A 102 5.46 12.48 9.01
CA ALA A 102 6.60 13.35 9.30
C ALA A 102 7.93 12.60 9.16
N ASN A 103 7.99 11.36 9.66
CA ASN A 103 9.16 10.48 9.51
C ASN A 103 9.45 10.09 8.05
N ALA A 104 8.42 10.09 7.19
CA ALA A 104 8.54 9.88 5.76
C ALA A 104 8.89 11.17 4.98
N GLY A 105 8.96 12.32 5.65
CA GLY A 105 9.21 13.62 5.02
C GLY A 105 8.01 14.22 4.28
N CYS A 106 6.81 13.66 4.45
CA CYS A 106 5.60 14.11 3.73
C CYS A 106 4.92 15.33 4.37
N VAL A 107 5.19 15.58 5.66
CA VAL A 107 4.62 16.72 6.40
C VAL A 107 5.66 17.30 7.37
N ASN A 108 5.55 18.60 7.62
CA ASN A 108 6.27 19.30 8.68
C ASN A 108 5.28 19.72 9.76
N VAL A 109 5.65 19.49 11.03
CA VAL A 109 4.84 19.90 12.18
C VAL A 109 5.51 21.09 12.84
N ASP A 110 4.88 22.26 12.76
CA ASP A 110 5.34 23.48 13.41
C ASP A 110 5.03 23.39 14.92
N GLN A 111 6.03 23.02 15.73
CA GLN A 111 5.89 22.79 17.16
C GLN A 111 5.27 23.95 17.99
N PRO A 112 5.58 25.23 17.74
CA PRO A 112 5.00 26.35 18.48
C PRO A 112 3.51 26.55 18.19
N GLN A 113 3.06 26.33 16.94
CA GLN A 113 1.68 26.59 16.54
C GLN A 113 0.82 25.33 16.44
N GLY A 114 1.45 24.15 16.46
CA GLY A 114 0.82 22.85 16.21
C GLY A 114 0.31 22.69 14.78
N LEU A 115 0.77 23.52 13.83
CA LEU A 115 0.30 23.48 12.44
C LEU A 115 1.01 22.37 11.67
N ILE A 116 0.24 21.59 10.91
CA ILE A 116 0.77 20.60 9.97
C ILE A 116 0.80 21.22 8.58
N GLN A 117 1.99 21.24 7.97
CA GLN A 117 2.17 21.68 6.60
C GLN A 117 2.57 20.50 5.73
N ILE A 118 1.89 20.32 4.60
CA ILE A 118 2.26 19.32 3.60
C ILE A 118 3.52 19.78 2.85
N THR A 119 4.50 18.88 2.72
CA THR A 119 5.73 19.13 1.93
C THR A 119 5.48 18.88 0.45
N ASP A 120 6.41 19.26 -0.41
CA ASP A 120 6.33 18.94 -1.84
C ASP A 120 6.34 17.41 -2.07
N LEU A 121 7.13 16.68 -1.28
CA LEU A 121 7.11 15.21 -1.27
C LEU A 121 5.74 14.66 -0.89
N GLY A 122 5.07 15.25 0.12
CA GLY A 122 3.71 14.88 0.50
C GLY A 122 2.68 15.17 -0.60
N ARG A 123 2.81 16.30 -1.30
CA ARG A 123 1.96 16.62 -2.47
C ARG A 123 2.18 15.63 -3.61
N SER A 124 3.43 15.28 -3.87
CA SER A 124 3.82 14.30 -4.89
C SER A 124 3.29 12.90 -4.57
N MET A 125 3.34 12.50 -3.30
CA MET A 125 2.73 11.27 -2.80
C MET A 125 1.21 11.24 -3.08
N LEU A 126 0.49 12.33 -2.77
CA LEU A 126 -0.96 12.42 -2.99
C LEU A 126 -1.33 12.39 -4.47
N SER A 127 -0.64 13.18 -5.30
CA SER A 127 -0.94 13.26 -6.74
C SER A 127 -0.74 11.93 -7.46
N ASN A 128 0.24 11.15 -7.01
CA ASN A 128 0.56 9.83 -7.56
C ASN A 128 -0.11 8.66 -6.83
N GLN A 129 -0.93 8.94 -5.80
CA GLN A 129 -1.64 7.93 -4.99
C GLN A 129 -0.72 6.84 -4.43
N LEU A 130 0.47 7.23 -3.95
CA LEU A 130 1.43 6.30 -3.36
C LEU A 130 1.24 6.16 -1.85
N CYS A 131 1.64 5.00 -1.34
CA CYS A 131 1.70 4.70 0.07
C CYS A 131 2.89 5.42 0.74
N HIS A 132 2.69 5.87 1.98
CA HIS A 132 3.75 6.49 2.79
C HIS A 132 4.95 5.55 3.00
N ILE A 133 4.72 4.24 3.01
CA ILE A 133 5.78 3.21 3.10
C ILE A 133 6.70 3.28 1.89
N THR A 134 6.13 3.44 0.69
CA THR A 134 6.88 3.57 -0.55
C THR A 134 7.74 4.81 -0.52
N VAL A 135 7.14 5.97 -0.25
CA VAL A 135 7.86 7.25 -0.16
C VAL A 135 9.01 7.16 0.84
N ASN A 136 8.75 6.69 2.06
CA ASN A 136 9.78 6.50 3.08
C ASN A 136 10.89 5.51 2.64
N THR A 137 10.53 4.45 1.90
CA THR A 137 11.50 3.49 1.36
C THR A 137 12.40 4.14 0.32
N LEU A 138 11.83 4.91 -0.60
CA LEU A 138 12.59 5.62 -1.63
C LEU A 138 13.50 6.68 -0.99
N SER A 139 12.97 7.54 -0.14
CA SER A 139 13.73 8.63 0.51
C SER A 139 14.92 8.13 1.34
N ARG A 140 14.83 6.94 1.94
CA ARG A 140 15.92 6.36 2.75
C ARG A 140 16.94 5.57 1.96
N LYS A 141 16.56 4.98 0.83
CA LYS A 141 17.40 4.06 0.07
C LYS A 141 18.01 4.68 -1.18
N LEU A 142 17.42 5.74 -1.71
CA LEU A 142 17.93 6.44 -2.88
C LEU A 142 19.01 7.44 -2.47
N GLY A 143 20.04 7.56 -3.31
CA GLY A 143 21.18 8.46 -3.13
C GLY A 143 21.73 8.92 -4.47
N ALA A 144 22.54 9.99 -4.45
CA ALA A 144 23.03 10.68 -5.65
C ALA A 144 23.92 9.80 -6.54
N ASP A 145 24.69 8.88 -5.95
CA ASP A 145 25.71 8.09 -6.65
C ASP A 145 25.25 6.67 -7.03
N MET A 146 23.94 6.43 -7.15
CA MET A 146 23.40 5.11 -7.47
C MET A 146 23.43 4.81 -8.96
N THR A 147 23.77 3.58 -9.32
CA THR A 147 23.63 3.09 -10.69
C THR A 147 22.15 2.87 -11.04
N LEU A 148 21.82 2.87 -12.34
CA LEU A 148 20.45 2.60 -12.80
C LEU A 148 19.91 1.26 -12.25
N GLU A 149 20.74 0.23 -12.18
CA GLU A 149 20.36 -1.06 -11.60
C GLU A 149 19.97 -0.92 -10.13
N GLN A 150 20.77 -0.19 -9.35
CA GLN A 150 20.49 0.02 -7.93
C GLN A 150 19.21 0.83 -7.73
N VAL A 151 18.99 1.87 -8.53
CA VAL A 151 17.75 2.66 -8.51
C VAL A 151 16.55 1.77 -8.80
N VAL A 152 16.59 0.98 -9.88
CA VAL A 152 15.50 0.05 -10.23
C VAL A 152 15.24 -0.97 -9.14
N ARG A 153 16.29 -1.53 -8.52
CA ARG A 153 16.16 -2.45 -7.38
C ARG A 153 15.46 -1.80 -6.18
N VAL A 154 15.66 -0.51 -5.95
CA VAL A 154 14.93 0.23 -4.90
C VAL A 154 13.50 0.52 -5.32
N LEU A 155 13.24 0.90 -6.58
CA LEU A 155 11.90 1.18 -7.07
C LEU A 155 10.98 -0.04 -6.93
N VAL A 156 11.45 -1.24 -7.29
CA VAL A 156 10.65 -2.48 -7.18
C VAL A 156 10.33 -2.90 -5.74
N LEU A 157 10.94 -2.26 -4.73
CA LEU A 157 10.60 -2.45 -3.31
C LEU A 157 9.37 -1.64 -2.88
N ALA A 158 8.81 -0.80 -3.75
CA ALA A 158 7.59 -0.05 -3.48
C ALA A 158 6.46 -0.97 -3.00
N ARG A 159 5.71 -0.51 -1.98
CA ARG A 159 4.64 -1.28 -1.34
C ARG A 159 3.53 -1.66 -2.32
N GLU A 160 3.28 -0.84 -3.33
CA GLU A 160 2.27 -1.06 -4.36
C GLU A 160 2.55 -2.34 -5.16
N PHE A 161 3.81 -2.72 -5.35
CA PHE A 161 4.14 -3.97 -6.02
C PHE A 161 3.76 -5.22 -5.23
N GLN A 162 3.40 -5.09 -3.94
CA GLN A 162 2.89 -6.22 -3.16
C GLN A 162 1.48 -6.65 -3.58
N GLU A 163 0.74 -5.79 -4.30
CA GLU A 163 -0.54 -6.14 -4.91
C GLU A 163 -0.38 -6.98 -6.19
N LEU A 164 0.85 -7.13 -6.71
CA LEU A 164 1.11 -8.08 -7.80
C LEU A 164 0.82 -9.51 -7.36
N LEU A 165 0.31 -10.31 -8.30
CA LEU A 165 0.15 -11.74 -8.06
C LEU A 165 1.50 -12.38 -7.74
N PRO A 166 1.53 -13.38 -6.84
CA PRO A 166 2.77 -14.07 -6.47
C PRO A 166 3.55 -14.56 -7.69
N PHE A 167 4.86 -14.59 -7.56
CA PHE A 167 5.77 -15.04 -8.62
C PHE A 167 5.59 -16.55 -8.83
N ARG A 168 4.89 -16.94 -9.90
CA ARG A 168 4.50 -18.33 -10.14
C ARG A 168 5.70 -19.17 -10.57
N GLN A 169 5.66 -20.48 -10.31
CA GLN A 169 6.76 -21.38 -10.67
C GLN A 169 7.06 -21.37 -12.18
N THR A 170 6.03 -21.29 -13.02
CA THR A 170 6.17 -21.20 -14.48
C THR A 170 6.88 -19.91 -14.92
N GLU A 171 6.54 -18.79 -14.29
CA GLU A 171 7.19 -17.49 -14.51
C GLU A 171 8.65 -17.52 -14.06
N LYS A 172 8.96 -18.19 -12.93
CA LYS A 172 10.34 -18.37 -12.43
C LYS A 172 11.18 -19.19 -13.42
N MET A 173 10.61 -20.26 -14.00
CA MET A 173 11.30 -21.06 -15.01
C MET A 173 11.61 -20.25 -16.28
N PHE A 174 10.66 -19.43 -16.74
CA PHE A 174 10.88 -18.51 -17.85
C PHE A 174 12.00 -17.50 -17.55
N ALA A 175 11.99 -16.93 -16.35
CA ALA A 175 13.03 -16.02 -15.91
C ALA A 175 14.43 -16.67 -15.95
N SER A 176 14.53 -17.93 -15.52
CA SER A 176 15.76 -18.71 -15.60
C SER A 176 16.19 -18.98 -17.04
N SER A 177 15.26 -19.30 -17.95
CA SER A 177 15.60 -19.51 -19.37
C SER A 177 16.07 -18.23 -20.07
N GLN A 178 15.57 -17.07 -19.64
CA GLN A 178 15.93 -15.76 -20.19
C GLN A 178 17.11 -15.09 -19.46
N SER A 179 17.75 -15.77 -18.52
CA SER A 179 18.81 -15.19 -17.67
C SER A 179 20.01 -14.63 -18.43
N LYS A 180 20.29 -15.11 -19.65
CA LYS A 180 21.37 -14.60 -20.52
C LYS A 180 21.00 -13.33 -21.27
N GLU A 181 19.71 -13.08 -21.49
CA GLU A 181 19.20 -11.91 -22.21
C GLU A 181 18.91 -10.73 -21.26
N LEU A 182 18.62 -11.03 -19.98
CA LEU A 182 18.35 -10.02 -18.97
C LEU A 182 19.64 -9.34 -18.49
N PRO A 183 19.74 -7.99 -18.55
CA PRO A 183 20.93 -7.25 -18.15
C PRO A 183 21.17 -7.31 -16.63
N TRP A 184 20.11 -7.42 -15.83
CA TRP A 184 20.20 -7.50 -14.37
C TRP A 184 19.77 -8.86 -13.87
N ARG A 185 20.67 -9.48 -13.11
CA ARG A 185 20.40 -10.74 -12.42
C ARG A 185 19.22 -10.58 -11.46
N LEU A 186 18.28 -11.52 -11.53
CA LEU A 186 17.22 -11.65 -10.54
C LEU A 186 17.79 -12.17 -9.20
N PRO A 187 17.70 -11.40 -8.10
CA PRO A 187 18.23 -11.81 -6.80
C PRO A 187 17.47 -12.97 -6.20
N ASP A 188 18.05 -13.64 -5.21
CA ASP A 188 17.36 -14.70 -4.47
C ASP A 188 16.28 -14.16 -3.52
N GLU A 189 15.40 -15.03 -3.02
CA GLU A 189 14.25 -14.61 -2.18
C GLU A 189 14.67 -13.98 -0.84
N ARG A 190 15.91 -14.23 -0.42
CA ARG A 190 16.52 -13.63 0.78
C ARG A 190 16.93 -12.17 0.55
N GLU A 191 17.26 -11.82 -0.69
CA GLU A 191 17.71 -10.48 -1.07
C GLU A 191 16.54 -9.60 -1.51
N LEU A 192 15.59 -10.18 -2.25
CA LEU A 192 14.47 -9.46 -2.83
C LEU A 192 13.16 -10.26 -2.68
N PRO A 193 12.08 -9.65 -2.12
CA PRO A 193 10.79 -10.31 -2.00
C PRO A 193 10.25 -10.82 -3.34
N GLN A 194 9.43 -11.88 -3.33
CA GLN A 194 8.94 -12.50 -4.56
C GLN A 194 8.20 -11.53 -5.49
N THR A 195 7.37 -10.64 -4.94
CA THR A 195 6.63 -9.63 -5.72
C THR A 195 7.56 -8.58 -6.35
N ALA A 196 8.56 -8.12 -5.60
CA ALA A 196 9.59 -7.21 -6.10
C ALA A 196 10.47 -7.87 -7.19
N ARG A 197 10.81 -9.16 -7.03
CA ARG A 197 11.49 -9.96 -8.07
C ARG A 197 10.67 -10.05 -9.35
N LYS A 198 9.36 -10.27 -9.22
CA LYS A 198 8.44 -10.32 -10.36
C LYS A 198 8.35 -8.96 -11.04
N ALA A 199 8.22 -7.87 -10.28
CA ALA A 199 8.23 -6.51 -10.82
C ALA A 199 9.53 -6.21 -11.59
N LEU A 200 10.69 -6.61 -11.05
CA LEU A 200 11.99 -6.47 -11.70
C LEU A 200 12.06 -7.24 -13.03
N LEU A 201 11.57 -8.48 -13.07
CA LEU A 201 11.49 -9.26 -14.31
C LEU A 201 10.60 -8.57 -15.34
N LEU A 202 9.37 -8.20 -14.96
CA LEU A 202 8.41 -7.57 -15.87
C LEU A 202 8.96 -6.26 -16.44
N LEU A 203 9.62 -5.46 -15.62
CA LEU A 203 10.23 -4.21 -16.06
C LEU A 203 11.35 -4.47 -17.08
N GLN A 204 12.24 -5.41 -16.81
CA GLN A 204 13.32 -5.76 -17.74
C GLN A 204 12.79 -6.30 -19.07
N VAL A 205 11.81 -7.22 -19.02
CA VAL A 205 11.16 -7.75 -20.22
C VAL A 205 10.58 -6.60 -21.06
N HIS A 206 9.87 -5.66 -20.42
CA HIS A 206 9.27 -4.54 -21.12
C HIS A 206 10.33 -3.65 -21.79
N LEU A 207 11.37 -3.28 -21.04
CA LEU A 207 12.45 -2.41 -21.54
C LEU A 207 13.20 -3.05 -22.71
N LEU A 208 13.39 -4.37 -22.68
CA LEU A 208 14.06 -5.14 -23.73
C LEU A 208 13.13 -5.57 -24.87
N ARG A 209 11.82 -5.30 -24.76
CA ARG A 209 10.79 -5.74 -25.70
C ARG A 209 10.80 -7.26 -25.95
N LEU A 210 11.08 -8.05 -24.90
CA LEU A 210 11.07 -9.50 -25.01
C LEU A 210 9.65 -10.02 -25.24
N GLN A 211 9.55 -11.04 -26.09
CA GLN A 211 8.28 -11.73 -26.35
C GLN A 211 7.86 -12.49 -25.09
N MET A 212 6.71 -12.11 -24.53
CA MET A 212 6.12 -12.76 -23.37
C MET A 212 5.08 -13.77 -23.81
N PRO A 213 5.22 -15.05 -23.43
CA PRO A 213 4.14 -16.00 -23.63
C PRO A 213 2.90 -15.53 -22.85
N GLU A 214 1.79 -15.29 -23.55
CA GLU A 214 0.53 -14.81 -22.95
C GLU A 214 0.00 -15.75 -21.84
N SER A 215 0.41 -17.02 -21.86
CA SER A 215 0.07 -18.01 -20.85
C SER A 215 0.78 -17.80 -19.50
N LEU A 216 1.87 -17.03 -19.47
CA LEU A 216 2.71 -16.85 -18.28
C LEU A 216 2.41 -15.55 -17.55
N PHE A 217 2.22 -14.47 -18.29
CA PHE A 217 2.01 -13.14 -17.73
C PHE A 217 0.79 -12.50 -18.37
N THR A 218 -0.11 -12.00 -17.53
CA THR A 218 -1.31 -11.33 -18.03
C THR A 218 -0.96 -9.90 -18.48
N CYS A 219 -1.61 -9.43 -19.55
CA CYS A 219 -1.52 -8.01 -19.95
C CYS A 219 -1.89 -7.07 -18.80
N ALA A 220 -2.77 -7.50 -17.89
CA ALA A 220 -3.15 -6.77 -16.69
C ALA A 220 -1.98 -6.59 -15.71
N GLU A 221 -1.19 -7.65 -15.44
CA GLU A 221 -0.02 -7.57 -14.56
C GLU A 221 1.06 -6.64 -15.12
N MET A 222 1.33 -6.72 -16.44
CA MET A 222 2.28 -5.82 -17.09
C MET A 222 1.79 -4.37 -17.04
N ARG A 223 0.50 -4.13 -17.35
CA ARG A 223 -0.09 -2.78 -17.27
C ARG A 223 -0.03 -2.21 -15.86
N PHE A 224 -0.40 -3.01 -14.85
CA PHE A 224 -0.29 -2.61 -13.46
C PHE A 224 1.15 -2.25 -13.11
N MET A 225 2.12 -3.10 -13.47
CA MET A 225 3.53 -2.83 -13.20
C MET A 225 3.99 -1.51 -13.81
N LEU A 226 3.67 -1.26 -15.09
CA LEU A 226 4.11 -0.04 -15.79
C LEU A 226 3.46 1.23 -15.25
N VAL A 227 2.16 1.20 -14.97
CA VAL A 227 1.45 2.36 -14.39
C VAL A 227 2.01 2.68 -13.01
N THR A 228 2.15 1.67 -12.15
CA THR A 228 2.71 1.82 -10.81
C THR A 228 4.16 2.29 -10.86
N ALA A 229 5.01 1.70 -11.72
CA ALA A 229 6.39 2.12 -11.89
C ALA A 229 6.49 3.59 -12.31
N ASN A 230 5.63 4.05 -13.22
CA ASN A 230 5.58 5.46 -13.60
C ASN A 230 5.22 6.36 -12.42
N SER A 231 4.19 6.03 -11.64
CA SER A 231 3.81 6.81 -10.45
C SER A 231 4.95 6.87 -9.42
N VAL A 232 5.63 5.75 -9.16
CA VAL A 232 6.78 5.68 -8.24
C VAL A 232 7.96 6.53 -8.76
N LEU A 233 8.23 6.50 -10.07
CA LEU A 233 9.27 7.31 -10.70
C LEU A 233 8.99 8.81 -10.63
N GLN A 234 7.74 9.24 -10.80
CA GLN A 234 7.38 10.66 -10.73
C GLN A 234 7.62 11.24 -9.32
N VAL A 235 7.36 10.46 -8.28
CA VAL A 235 7.64 10.89 -6.89
C VAL A 235 9.14 10.95 -6.58
N PHE A 236 9.96 10.21 -7.32
CA PHE A 236 11.41 10.29 -7.19
C PHE A 236 12.01 11.52 -7.89
N ILE A 237 11.48 11.89 -9.06
CA ILE A 237 12.03 12.98 -9.89
C ILE A 237 11.60 14.36 -9.38
N GLY A 238 10.39 14.48 -8.83
CA GLY A 238 9.81 15.73 -8.34
C GLY A 238 10.21 16.06 -6.91
#